data_AF-A0A0W8E5E8-F1
#
_entry.id   AF-A0A0W8E5E8-F1
#
_cell.length_a   1.000
_cell.length_b   1.000
_cell.length_c   1.000
_cell.angle_alpha   90.00
_cell.angle_beta   90.00
_cell.angle_gamma   90.00
#
_symmetry.space_group_name_H-M   'P 1'
#
loop_
_entity.id
_entity.type
_entity.pdbx_description
1 polymer ?
#
loop_
_entity_poly.entity_id
_entity_poly.type
_entity_poly.pdbx_seq_one_letter_code
_entity_poly.pdbx_strand_id
1 'polypeptide(L)'
;MSQEVAAIYTGILEQVVRLEKSKKELSKQILISKDNIKKLDLVYKFLGYELNKHQLFEQAAVIALSNKEKFVINHLGCLYEPFGNGELIDQIRKEIAYTKRFMQVTEKARSEKDSTSFTERRMVQEISKFVLAQCRIYMQLHI
;
A
#
# COMPACT_ATOMS: atom_id res chain seq x y z
N MET A 1 -3.69 -27.25 -1.47
CA MET A 1 -3.82 -26.18 -2.48
C MET A 1 -3.82 -26.79 -3.85
N SER A 2 -4.87 -26.51 -4.62
CA SER A 2 -4.95 -26.85 -6.04
C SER A 2 -3.79 -26.20 -6.81
N GLN A 3 -3.30 -26.89 -7.84
CA GLN A 3 -2.15 -26.41 -8.63
C GLN A 3 -2.45 -25.07 -9.31
N GLU A 4 -3.70 -24.85 -9.73
CA GLU A 4 -4.14 -23.60 -10.36
C GLU A 4 -4.12 -22.43 -9.37
N VAL A 5 -4.68 -22.59 -8.17
CA VAL A 5 -4.64 -21.53 -7.15
C VAL A 5 -3.21 -21.28 -6.68
N ALA A 6 -2.38 -22.32 -6.59
CA ALA A 6 -0.96 -22.18 -6.26
C ALA A 6 -0.22 -21.31 -7.29
N ALA A 7 -0.40 -21.59 -8.58
CA ALA A 7 0.25 -20.85 -9.66
C ALA A 7 -0.19 -19.38 -9.68
N ILE A 8 -1.49 -19.12 -9.54
CA ILE A 8 -2.02 -17.75 -9.47
C ILE A 8 -1.46 -17.01 -8.26
N TYR A 9 -1.46 -17.66 -7.09
CA TYR A 9 -0.99 -17.03 -5.87
C TYR A 9 0.51 -16.72 -5.93
N THR A 10 1.33 -17.63 -6.44
CA THR A 10 2.76 -17.38 -6.69
C THR A 10 2.94 -16.20 -7.65
N GLY A 11 2.18 -16.13 -8.75
CA GLY A 11 2.23 -15.01 -9.68
C GLY A 11 1.84 -13.67 -9.03
N ILE A 12 0.91 -13.67 -8.08
CA ILE A 12 0.57 -12.48 -7.28
C ILE A 12 1.73 -12.10 -6.35
N LEU A 13 2.32 -13.06 -5.65
CA LEU A 13 3.46 -12.81 -4.76
C LEU A 13 4.66 -12.23 -5.52
N GLU A 14 4.96 -12.76 -6.72
CA GLU A 14 6.01 -12.22 -7.58
C GLU A 14 5.77 -10.76 -7.97
N GLN A 15 4.52 -10.39 -8.29
CA GLN A 15 4.15 -9.00 -8.57
C GLN A 15 4.32 -8.12 -7.33
N VAL A 16 3.89 -8.59 -6.16
CA VAL A 16 4.07 -7.87 -4.90
C VAL A 16 5.56 -7.65 -4.61
N VAL A 17 6.41 -8.66 -4.79
CA VAL A 17 7.87 -8.52 -4.62
C VAL A 17 8.45 -7.45 -5.55
N ARG A 18 7.98 -7.37 -6.80
CA ARG A 18 8.40 -6.30 -7.72
C ARG A 18 7.97 -4.92 -7.22
N LEU A 19 6.73 -4.78 -6.75
CA LEU A 19 6.22 -3.53 -6.16
C LEU A 19 7.05 -3.13 -4.94
N GLU A 20 7.37 -4.06 -4.05
CA GLU A 20 8.15 -3.81 -2.83
C GLU A 20 9.59 -3.35 -3.15
N LYS A 21 10.22 -3.92 -4.18
CA LYS A 21 11.51 -3.42 -4.70
C LYS A 21 11.41 -2.01 -5.25
N SER A 22 10.36 -1.72 -6.03
CA SER A 22 10.11 -0.36 -6.54
C SER A 22 9.85 0.64 -5.41
N LYS A 23 9.11 0.24 -4.36
CA LYS A 23 8.88 1.06 -3.16
C LYS A 23 10.17 1.33 -2.40
N LYS A 24 11.07 0.35 -2.29
CA LYS A 24 12.37 0.53 -1.64
C LYS A 24 13.21 1.58 -2.36
N GLU A 25 13.32 1.50 -3.68
CA GLU A 25 14.03 2.52 -4.47
C GLU A 25 13.37 3.90 -4.35
N LEU A 26 12.02 3.95 -4.42
CA LEU A 26 11.28 5.18 -4.24
C LEU A 26 11.48 5.79 -2.84
N SER A 27 11.59 4.96 -1.80
CA SER A 27 11.84 5.37 -0.42
C SER A 27 13.16 6.12 -0.29
N LYS A 28 14.21 5.66 -0.97
CA LYS A 28 15.50 6.36 -1.04
C LYS A 28 15.33 7.75 -1.64
N GLN A 29 14.59 7.86 -2.75
CA GLN A 29 14.33 9.14 -3.42
C GLN A 29 13.52 10.12 -2.54
N ILE A 30 12.52 9.62 -1.81
CA ILE A 30 11.71 10.42 -0.88
C ILE A 30 12.60 11.02 0.22
N LEU A 31 13.48 10.20 0.81
CA LEU A 31 14.32 10.62 1.94
C LEU A 31 15.35 11.69 1.56
N ILE A 32 15.91 11.63 0.34
CA ILE A 32 16.89 12.61 -0.13
C ILE A 32 16.26 13.86 -0.78
N SER A 33 14.97 13.83 -1.12
CA SER A 33 14.31 14.97 -1.77
C SER A 33 14.18 16.16 -0.83
N LYS A 34 14.75 17.30 -1.25
CA LYS A 34 14.63 18.59 -0.54
C LYS A 34 13.44 19.42 -1.02
N ASP A 35 13.02 19.21 -2.26
CA ASP A 35 11.87 19.90 -2.85
C ASP A 35 10.56 19.27 -2.34
N ASN A 36 9.67 20.12 -1.81
CA ASN A 36 8.41 19.69 -1.21
C ASN A 36 7.38 19.22 -2.24
N ILE A 37 7.32 19.83 -3.42
CA ILE A 37 6.38 19.43 -4.49
C ILE A 37 6.82 18.07 -5.04
N LYS A 38 8.10 17.94 -5.39
CA LYS A 38 8.68 16.67 -5.83
C LYS A 38 8.53 15.58 -4.77
N LYS A 39 8.73 15.91 -3.49
CA LYS A 39 8.52 14.96 -2.40
C LYS A 39 7.07 14.49 -2.34
N LEU A 40 6.11 15.40 -2.53
CA LEU A 40 4.69 15.06 -2.53
C LEU A 40 4.32 14.15 -3.72
N ASP A 41 4.89 14.38 -4.90
CA ASP A 41 4.73 13.49 -6.06
C ASP A 41 5.28 12.09 -5.77
N LEU A 42 6.42 11.99 -5.11
CA LEU A 42 7.01 10.71 -4.71
C LEU A 42 6.15 10.00 -3.65
N VAL A 43 5.59 10.75 -2.67
CA VAL A 43 4.63 10.23 -1.68
C VAL A 43 3.38 9.68 -2.38
N TYR A 44 2.83 10.41 -3.34
CA TYR A 44 1.68 9.94 -4.13
C TYR A 44 1.98 8.62 -4.86
N LYS A 45 3.15 8.54 -5.52
CA LYS A 45 3.60 7.29 -6.17
C LYS A 45 3.77 6.14 -5.18
N PHE A 46 4.29 6.41 -3.98
CA PHE A 46 4.45 5.41 -2.94
C PHE A 46 3.10 4.82 -2.52
N LEU A 47 2.10 5.68 -2.30
CA LEU A 47 0.74 5.25 -2.00
C LEU A 47 0.10 4.46 -3.15
N GLY A 48 0.43 4.80 -4.40
CA GLY A 48 0.00 4.03 -5.58
C GLY A 48 0.53 2.59 -5.55
N TYR A 49 1.79 2.38 -5.16
CA TYR A 49 2.31 1.02 -5.00
C TYR A 49 1.66 0.26 -3.84
N GLU A 50 1.35 0.94 -2.73
CA GLU A 50 0.57 0.32 -1.64
C GLU A 50 -0.83 -0.09 -2.10
N LEU A 51 -1.52 0.77 -2.85
CA LEU A 51 -2.83 0.46 -3.38
C LEU A 51 -2.79 -0.78 -4.27
N ASN A 52 -1.82 -0.84 -5.19
CA ASN A 52 -1.67 -1.99 -6.09
C ASN A 52 -1.41 -3.28 -5.31
N LYS A 53 -0.59 -3.24 -4.26
CA LYS A 53 -0.34 -4.40 -3.39
C LYS A 53 -1.63 -4.87 -2.71
N HIS A 54 -2.39 -3.96 -2.11
CA HIS A 54 -3.64 -4.33 -1.43
C HIS A 54 -4.67 -4.91 -2.42
N GLN A 55 -4.76 -4.38 -3.63
CA GLN A 55 -5.64 -4.92 -4.68
C GLN A 55 -5.22 -6.32 -5.15
N LEU A 56 -3.91 -6.56 -5.29
CA LEU A 56 -3.38 -7.90 -5.59
C LEU A 56 -3.72 -8.90 -4.48
N PHE A 57 -3.61 -8.48 -3.21
CA PHE A 57 -4.01 -9.31 -2.08
C PHE A 57 -5.52 -9.51 -1.97
N GLU A 58 -6.35 -8.53 -2.33
CA GLU A 58 -7.80 -8.72 -2.44
C GLU A 58 -8.13 -9.80 -3.47
N GLN A 59 -7.51 -9.72 -4.65
CA GLN A 59 -7.69 -10.73 -5.70
C GLN A 59 -7.29 -12.13 -5.19
N ALA A 60 -6.14 -12.25 -4.53
CA ALA A 60 -5.70 -13.51 -3.93
C ALA A 60 -6.69 -14.04 -2.88
N ALA A 61 -7.19 -13.16 -2.01
CA ALA A 61 -8.13 -13.52 -0.95
C ALA A 61 -9.47 -14.02 -1.52
N VAL A 62 -10.02 -13.35 -2.55
CA VAL A 62 -11.27 -13.77 -3.22
C VAL A 62 -11.12 -15.15 -3.83
N ILE A 63 -10.01 -15.40 -4.53
CA ILE A 63 -9.72 -16.71 -5.15
C ILE A 63 -9.57 -17.78 -4.07
N ALA A 64 -8.82 -17.49 -3.00
CA ALA A 64 -8.58 -18.43 -1.93
C ALA A 64 -9.87 -18.80 -1.17
N LEU A 65 -10.73 -17.82 -0.87
CA LEU A 65 -12.01 -18.06 -0.21
C LEU A 65 -12.95 -18.90 -1.07
N SER A 66 -13.04 -18.58 -2.37
CA SER A 66 -13.87 -19.32 -3.32
C SER A 66 -13.45 -20.79 -3.45
N ASN A 67 -12.15 -21.06 -3.33
CA ASN A 67 -11.57 -22.41 -3.42
C ASN A 67 -11.31 -23.06 -2.05
N LYS A 68 -11.69 -22.42 -0.94
CA LYS A 68 -11.47 -22.88 0.44
C LYS A 68 -9.99 -23.17 0.76
N GLU A 69 -9.09 -22.39 0.18
CA GLU A 69 -7.64 -22.55 0.30
C GLU A 69 -7.09 -21.93 1.59
N LYS A 70 -7.20 -22.68 2.69
CA LYS A 70 -6.85 -22.24 4.05
C LYS A 70 -5.43 -21.68 4.17
N PHE A 71 -4.45 -22.23 3.44
CA PHE A 71 -3.08 -21.76 3.50
C PHE A 71 -2.96 -20.29 3.06
N VAL A 72 -3.57 -19.95 1.93
CA VAL A 72 -3.53 -18.57 1.40
C VAL A 72 -4.32 -17.63 2.29
N ILE A 73 -5.49 -18.05 2.76
CA ILE A 73 -6.32 -17.27 3.69
C ILE A 73 -5.53 -16.95 4.97
N ASN A 74 -4.87 -17.94 5.57
CA ASN A 74 -4.10 -17.75 6.79
C ASN A 74 -2.88 -16.86 6.54
N HIS A 75 -2.14 -17.07 5.45
CA HIS A 75 -0.97 -16.26 5.14
C HIS A 75 -1.34 -14.79 4.93
N LEU A 76 -2.41 -14.52 4.17
CA LEU A 76 -2.94 -13.17 4.03
C LEU A 76 -3.47 -12.63 5.37
N GLY A 77 -4.13 -13.45 6.18
CA GLY A 77 -4.57 -13.10 7.53
C GLY A 77 -3.43 -12.56 8.40
N CYS A 78 -2.28 -13.23 8.42
CA CYS A 78 -1.10 -12.75 9.16
C CYS A 78 -0.58 -11.39 8.68
N LEU A 79 -0.71 -11.09 7.38
CA LEU A 79 -0.30 -9.78 6.83
C LEU A 79 -1.26 -8.66 7.25
N TYR A 80 -2.53 -8.98 7.52
CA TYR A 80 -3.56 -8.00 7.88
C TYR A 80 -3.93 -8.00 9.38
N GLU A 81 -3.36 -8.91 10.18
CA GLU A 81 -3.56 -9.00 11.63
C GLU A 81 -3.29 -7.68 12.37
N PRO A 82 -2.24 -6.89 12.03
CA PRO A 82 -2.00 -5.61 12.71
C PRO A 82 -3.10 -4.56 12.51
N PHE A 83 -3.99 -4.74 11.53
CA PHE A 83 -5.05 -3.78 11.18
C PHE A 83 -6.37 -4.05 11.93
N GLY A 84 -6.35 -4.97 12.91
CA GLY A 84 -7.44 -5.20 13.86
C GLY A 84 -8.20 -6.50 13.60
N ASN A 85 -9.36 -6.64 14.23
CA ASN A 85 -10.18 -7.85 14.14
C ASN A 85 -11.21 -7.71 13.01
N GLY A 86 -11.49 -8.80 12.30
CA GLY A 86 -12.55 -8.84 11.29
C GLY A 86 -12.32 -9.91 10.23
N GLU A 87 -13.22 -9.98 9.27
CA GLU A 87 -13.05 -10.83 8.09
C GLU A 87 -11.93 -10.28 7.20
N LEU A 88 -11.08 -11.18 6.69
CA LEU A 88 -9.90 -10.84 5.88
C LEU A 88 -10.24 -9.88 4.72
N ILE A 89 -11.33 -10.16 4.00
CA ILE A 89 -11.73 -9.34 2.85
C ILE A 89 -12.08 -7.90 3.28
N ASP A 90 -12.78 -7.76 4.41
CA ASP A 90 -13.16 -6.44 4.91
C ASP A 90 -11.95 -5.64 5.38
N GLN A 91 -10.96 -6.30 5.99
CA GLN A 91 -9.69 -5.68 6.35
C GLN A 91 -8.95 -5.16 5.11
N ILE A 92 -8.80 -6.02 4.09
CA ILE A 92 -8.14 -5.62 2.84
C ILE A 92 -8.86 -4.44 2.18
N ARG A 93 -10.20 -4.49 2.11
CA ARG A 93 -11.01 -3.42 1.50
C ARG A 93 -10.94 -2.12 2.26
N LYS A 94 -10.86 -2.15 3.59
CA LYS A 94 -10.62 -0.96 4.41
C LYS A 94 -9.27 -0.32 4.08
N GLU A 95 -8.20 -1.11 4.00
CA GLU A 95 -6.88 -0.60 3.63
C GLU A 95 -6.85 -0.02 2.21
N ILE A 96 -7.54 -0.65 1.26
CA ILE A 96 -7.75 -0.09 -0.10
C ILE A 96 -8.46 1.27 -0.02
N ALA A 97 -9.54 1.37 0.76
CA ALA A 97 -10.32 2.60 0.89
C ALA A 97 -9.50 3.72 1.56
N TYR A 98 -8.76 3.41 2.62
CA TYR A 98 -7.87 4.37 3.29
C TYR A 98 -6.76 4.85 2.36
N THR A 99 -6.11 3.93 1.64
CA THR A 99 -5.05 4.28 0.69
C THR A 99 -5.58 5.16 -0.44
N LYS A 100 -6.75 4.84 -1.00
CA LYS A 100 -7.42 5.69 -2.00
C LYS A 100 -7.70 7.10 -1.46
N ARG A 101 -8.20 7.21 -0.22
CA ARG A 101 -8.45 8.51 0.41
C ARG A 101 -7.16 9.31 0.61
N PHE A 102 -6.08 8.65 1.04
CA PHE A 102 -4.78 9.30 1.16
C PHE A 102 -4.27 9.80 -0.20
N MET A 103 -4.41 8.98 -1.25
CA MET A 103 -4.06 9.38 -2.61
C MET A 103 -4.89 10.58 -3.08
N GLN A 104 -6.21 10.59 -2.87
CA GLN A 104 -7.08 11.71 -3.26
C GLN A 104 -6.69 13.03 -2.59
N VAL A 105 -6.38 13.01 -1.29
CA VAL A 105 -6.00 14.22 -0.56
C VAL A 105 -4.61 14.69 -0.97
N THR A 106 -3.69 13.75 -1.23
CA THR A 106 -2.34 14.04 -1.75
C THR A 106 -2.41 14.59 -3.17
N GLU A 107 -3.31 14.05 -4.00
CA GLU A 107 -3.60 14.50 -5.36
C GLU A 107 -3.99 15.97 -5.40
N LYS A 108 -5.00 16.30 -4.60
CA LYS A 108 -5.52 17.66 -4.53
C LYS A 108 -4.42 18.63 -4.08
N ALA A 109 -3.59 18.22 -3.12
CA ALA A 109 -2.49 19.05 -2.66
C ALA A 109 -1.36 19.22 -3.67
N ARG A 110 -1.14 18.27 -4.60
CA ARG A 110 -0.16 18.43 -5.70
C ARG A 110 -0.69 19.26 -6.87
N SER A 111 -1.98 19.15 -7.19
CA SER A 111 -2.59 19.75 -8.38
C SER A 111 -3.24 21.11 -8.12
N GLU A 112 -3.80 21.33 -6.93
CA GLU A 112 -4.63 22.48 -6.60
C GLU A 112 -4.31 23.01 -5.19
N LYS A 113 -3.06 23.43 -4.98
CA LYS A 113 -2.57 23.81 -3.65
C LYS A 113 -3.46 24.83 -2.91
N ASP A 114 -4.03 25.78 -3.64
CA ASP A 114 -4.88 26.85 -3.10
C ASP A 114 -6.33 26.42 -2.80
N SER A 115 -6.79 25.27 -3.33
CA SER A 115 -8.13 24.72 -3.08
C SER A 115 -8.19 23.77 -1.86
N THR A 116 -7.03 23.50 -1.24
CA THR A 116 -6.95 22.63 -0.06
C THR A 116 -7.43 23.33 1.20
N SER A 117 -8.33 22.68 1.94
CA SER A 117 -8.75 23.12 3.26
C SER A 117 -7.63 22.95 4.30
N PHE A 118 -7.75 23.62 5.44
CA PHE A 118 -6.81 23.45 6.55
C PHE A 118 -6.71 21.98 7.00
N THR A 119 -7.84 21.29 7.10
CA THR A 119 -7.91 19.87 7.50
C THR A 119 -7.22 18.97 6.49
N GLU A 120 -7.40 19.20 5.18
CA GLU A 120 -6.69 18.46 4.12
C GLU A 120 -5.18 18.70 4.21
N ARG A 121 -4.74 19.96 4.37
CA ARG A 121 -3.31 20.26 4.56
C ARG A 121 -2.72 19.54 5.75
N ARG A 122 -3.44 19.50 6.87
CA ARG A 122 -3.02 18.76 8.08
C ARG A 122 -2.92 17.26 7.79
N MET A 123 -3.89 16.70 7.07
CA MET A 123 -3.91 15.30 6.68
C MET A 123 -2.72 14.96 5.77
N VAL A 124 -2.40 15.78 4.76
CA VAL A 124 -1.23 15.59 3.90
C VAL A 124 0.07 15.55 4.69
N GLN A 125 0.21 16.38 5.72
CA GLN A 125 1.38 16.36 6.58
C GLN A 125 1.49 15.03 7.34
N GLU A 126 0.39 14.54 7.91
CA GLU A 126 0.39 13.26 8.64
C GLU A 126 0.62 12.06 7.70
N ILE A 127 0.02 12.07 6.50
CA ILE A 127 0.31 11.08 5.45
C ILE A 127 1.80 11.11 5.08
N SER A 128 2.37 12.30 4.89
CA SER A 128 3.79 12.45 4.57
C SER A 128 4.69 11.93 5.69
N LYS A 129 4.36 12.19 6.96
CA LYS A 129 5.08 11.64 8.12
C LYS A 129 4.99 10.12 8.17
N PHE A 130 3.80 9.57 7.95
CA PHE A 130 3.59 8.13 7.89
C PHE A 130 4.45 7.48 6.79
N VAL A 131 4.41 8.01 5.57
CA VAL A 131 5.22 7.50 4.45
C VAL A 131 6.71 7.64 4.74
N LEU A 132 7.16 8.75 5.34
CA LEU A 132 8.56 8.93 5.73
C LEU A 132 9.01 7.91 6.79
N ALA A 133 8.15 7.58 7.76
CA ALA A 133 8.44 6.55 8.74
C ALA A 133 8.59 5.18 8.06
N GLN A 134 7.68 4.83 7.15
CA GLN A 134 7.77 3.62 6.32
C GLN A 134 9.06 3.61 5.50
N CYS A 135 9.40 4.69 4.81
CA CYS A 135 10.62 4.79 4.01
C CYS A 135 11.88 4.48 4.82
N ARG A 136 11.95 4.94 6.08
CA ARG A 136 13.09 4.64 6.97
C ARG A 136 13.18 3.14 7.30
N ILE A 137 12.04 2.49 7.54
CA ILE A 137 11.97 1.04 7.73
C ILE A 137 12.48 0.32 6.48
N TYR A 138 12.05 0.71 5.28
CA TYR A 138 12.54 0.12 4.02
C TYR A 138 14.06 0.22 3.84
N MET A 139 14.70 1.27 4.36
CA MET A 139 16.16 1.41 4.28
C MET A 139 16.91 0.48 5.24
N GLN A 140 16.23 -0.02 6.28
CA GLN A 140 16.80 -0.98 7.24
C GLN A 140 16.59 -2.43 6.79
N LEU A 141 15.62 -2.68 5.91
CA LEU A 141 15.27 -4.03 5.45
C LEU A 141 16.16 -4.49 4.28
N HIS A 142 16.71 -5.70 4.38
CA HIS A 142 17.40 -6.39 3.28
C HIS A 142 16.40 -7.12 2.38
N ILE A 143 15.54 -6.35 1.71
CA ILE A 143 14.64 -6.81 0.64
C ILE A 143 15.27 -6.55 -0.73
#